data_AF-A0A1S3DS56-F1
#
_entry.id   AF-A0A1S3DS56-F1
#
_cell.length_a   1.000
_cell.length_b   1.000
_cell.length_c   1.000
_cell.angle_alpha   90.00
_cell.angle_beta   90.00
_cell.angle_gamma   90.00
#
_symmetry.space_group_name_H-M   'P 1'
#
loop_
_entity.id
_entity.type
_entity.pdbx_description
1 polymer ?
#
loop_
_entity_poly.entity_id
_entity_poly.type
_entity_poly.pdbx_seq_one_letter_code
_entity_poly.pdbx_strand_id
1 'polypeptide(L)'
;MKDAILAKLCAQCEDYYAEAMRLMSKDSVKQMWDREWVQQVSGKQAALHAQTHYYQALVCKQNKEVGQEIARLTCAMELFREAQ
;
A
#
# COMPACT_ATOMS: atom_id res chain seq x y z
N MET A 1 3.39 -9.92 -15.78
CA MET A 1 4.30 -10.09 -14.62
C MET A 1 3.61 -11.02 -13.64
N LYS A 2 4.32 -11.90 -12.90
CA LYS A 2 3.66 -12.83 -11.95
C LYS A 2 3.09 -12.05 -10.76
N ASP A 3 1.91 -12.43 -10.27
CA ASP A 3 1.23 -11.73 -9.15
C ASP A 3 2.11 -11.66 -7.90
N ALA A 4 2.85 -12.73 -7.60
CA ALA A 4 3.81 -12.75 -6.49
C ALA A 4 4.94 -11.71 -6.62
N ILE A 5 5.33 -11.34 -7.84
CA ILE A 5 6.32 -10.28 -8.09
C ILE A 5 5.65 -8.91 -7.90
N LEU A 6 4.44 -8.73 -8.42
CA LEU A 6 3.68 -7.49 -8.25
C LEU A 6 3.43 -7.19 -6.77
N ALA A 7 3.01 -8.19 -5.98
CA ALA A 7 2.82 -8.05 -4.54
C ALA A 7 4.09 -7.54 -3.84
N LYS A 8 5.26 -8.11 -4.17
CA LYS A 8 6.55 -7.71 -3.58
C LYS A 8 6.99 -6.31 -4.00
N LEU A 9 6.74 -5.93 -5.26
CA LEU A 9 7.05 -4.59 -5.75
C LEU A 9 6.17 -3.54 -5.08
N CYS A 10 4.86 -3.82 -4.95
CA CYS A 10 3.94 -2.94 -4.22
C CYS A 10 4.36 -2.78 -2.76
N ALA A 11 4.71 -3.87 -2.07
CA ALA A 11 5.19 -3.83 -0.69
C ALA A 11 6.46 -2.96 -0.55
N GLN A 12 7.41 -3.13 -1.47
CA GLN A 12 8.63 -2.32 -1.42
C GLN A 12 8.37 -0.83 -1.67
N CYS A 13 7.44 -0.50 -2.58
CA CYS A 13 7.05 0.89 -2.81
C CYS A 13 6.30 1.46 -1.61
N GLU A 14 5.44 0.67 -0.97
CA GLU A 14 4.75 1.05 0.26
C GLU A 14 5.74 1.42 1.37
N ASP A 15 6.77 0.58 1.62
CA ASP A 15 7.83 0.86 2.59
C ASP A 15 8.52 2.20 2.30
N TYR A 16 8.80 2.51 1.03
CA TYR A 16 9.41 3.78 0.65
C TYR A 16 8.50 4.98 0.90
N TYR A 17 7.19 4.86 0.63
CA TYR A 17 6.25 5.94 0.92
C TYR A 17 6.02 6.10 2.43
N ALA A 18 6.03 5.01 3.21
CA ALA A 18 5.96 5.07 4.66
C ALA A 18 7.18 5.80 5.26
N GLU A 19 8.38 5.48 4.78
CA GLU A 19 9.60 6.18 5.22
C GLU A 19 9.60 7.64 4.76
N ALA A 20 9.18 7.92 3.53
CA ALA A 20 9.05 9.29 3.03
C ALA A 20 8.09 10.10 3.91
N MET A 21 6.92 9.56 4.24
CA MET A 21 5.96 10.21 5.13
C MET A 21 6.57 10.51 6.50
N ARG A 22 7.27 9.54 7.10
CA ARG A 22 7.96 9.71 8.38
C ARG A 22 8.99 10.85 8.33
N LEU A 23 9.75 10.96 7.24
CA LEU A 23 10.73 12.02 7.04
C LEU A 23 10.07 13.38 6.79
N MET A 24 8.97 13.42 6.03
CA MET A 24 8.21 14.63 5.73
C MET A 24 7.56 15.24 6.98
N SER A 25 7.18 14.42 7.95
CA SER A 25 6.57 14.87 9.21
C SER A 25 7.54 15.48 10.22
N LYS A 26 8.87 15.46 9.97
CA LYS A 26 9.86 16.06 10.88
C LYS A 26 9.67 17.58 10.97
N ASP A 27 9.70 18.12 12.18
CA ASP A 27 9.52 19.57 12.44
C ASP A 27 10.47 20.46 11.62
N SER A 28 11.68 19.97 11.35
CA SER A 28 12.70 20.68 10.57
C SER A 28 12.34 20.89 9.10
N VAL A 29 11.43 20.09 8.53
CA VAL A 29 11.09 20.13 7.09
C VAL A 29 9.58 20.19 6.81
N LYS A 30 8.71 19.92 7.79
CA LYS A 30 7.26 19.79 7.55
C LYS A 30 6.59 21.03 6.95
N GLN A 31 7.16 22.22 7.18
CA GLN A 31 6.68 23.48 6.63
C GLN A 31 7.19 23.78 5.21
N MET A 32 8.12 22.97 4.69
CA MET A 32 8.71 23.14 3.36
C MET A 32 7.89 22.47 2.25
N TRP A 33 6.95 21.59 2.62
CA TRP A 33 6.15 20.82 1.66
C TRP A 33 4.84 21.54 1.33
N ASP A 34 4.39 21.37 0.09
CA ASP A 34 3.01 21.71 -0.27
C ASP A 34 2.04 20.85 0.55
N ARG A 35 0.93 21.47 1.00
CA ARG A 35 -0.09 20.78 1.82
C ARG A 35 -0.62 19.51 1.17
N GLU A 36 -0.73 19.50 -0.15
CA GLU A 36 -1.25 18.36 -0.91
C GLU A 36 -0.26 17.19 -0.96
N TRP A 37 1.05 17.43 -0.86
CA TRP A 37 2.04 16.36 -1.00
C TRP A 37 1.94 15.34 0.12
N VAL A 38 1.68 15.79 1.36
CA VAL A 38 1.50 14.88 2.50
C VAL A 38 0.31 13.95 2.27
N GLN A 39 -0.81 14.49 1.78
CA GLN A 39 -2.00 13.70 1.43
C GLN A 39 -1.72 12.75 0.26
N GLN A 40 -1.02 13.20 -0.79
CA GLN A 40 -0.67 12.35 -1.93
C GLN A 40 0.28 11.20 -1.54
N VAL A 41 1.28 11.45 -0.70
CA VAL A 41 2.21 10.43 -0.19
C VAL A 41 1.44 9.42 0.66
N SER A 42 0.55 9.88 1.53
CA SER A 42 -0.30 9.02 2.34
C SER A 42 -1.26 8.16 1.51
N GLY A 43 -1.97 8.76 0.55
CA GLY A 43 -2.86 8.02 -0.34
C GLY A 43 -2.11 6.99 -1.18
N LYS A 44 -0.91 7.32 -1.68
CA LYS A 44 -0.06 6.37 -2.41
C LYS A 44 0.43 5.22 -1.53
N GLN A 45 0.83 5.49 -0.28
CA GLN A 45 1.23 4.45 0.66
C GLN A 45 0.07 3.47 0.89
N ALA A 46 -1.12 3.97 1.22
CA ALA A 46 -2.30 3.15 1.45
C ALA A 46 -2.71 2.36 0.20
N ALA A 47 -2.69 2.98 -0.99
CA ALA A 47 -3.02 2.31 -2.24
C ALA A 47 -2.03 1.19 -2.60
N LEU A 48 -0.74 1.38 -2.35
CA LEU A 48 0.29 0.35 -2.58
C LEU A 48 0.21 -0.78 -1.56
N HIS A 49 -0.15 -0.48 -0.31
CA HIS A 49 -0.46 -1.50 0.69
C HIS A 49 -1.67 -2.33 0.24
N ALA A 50 -2.75 -1.67 -0.23
CA ALA A 50 -3.94 -2.33 -0.75
C ALA A 50 -3.61 -3.25 -1.94
N GLN A 51 -2.79 -2.77 -2.89
CA GLN A 51 -2.34 -3.55 -4.04
C GLN A 51 -1.49 -4.75 -3.63
N THR A 52 -0.65 -4.62 -2.59
CA THR A 52 0.12 -5.75 -2.02
C THR A 52 -0.82 -6.87 -1.59
N HIS A 53 -1.86 -6.56 -0.81
CA HIS A 53 -2.85 -7.55 -0.39
C HIS A 53 -3.66 -8.10 -1.56
N TYR A 54 -4.05 -7.26 -2.51
CA TYR A 54 -4.79 -7.68 -3.70
C TYR A 54 -4.01 -8.70 -4.53
N TYR A 55 -2.76 -8.39 -4.91
CA TYR A 55 -1.94 -9.33 -5.68
C TYR A 55 -1.60 -10.59 -4.88
N GLN A 56 -1.40 -10.48 -3.56
CA GLN A 56 -1.23 -11.66 -2.72
C GLN A 56 -2.51 -12.53 -2.67
N ALA A 57 -3.70 -11.92 -2.70
CA ALA A 57 -4.96 -12.66 -2.82
C ALA A 57 -5.04 -13.46 -4.13
N LEU A 58 -4.55 -12.89 -5.25
CA LEU A 58 -4.47 -13.61 -6.53
C LEU A 58 -3.52 -14.81 -6.48
N VAL A 59 -2.43 -14.72 -5.71
CA VAL A 59 -1.55 -15.87 -5.44
C VAL A 59 -2.28 -16.94 -4.62
N CYS A 60 -2.97 -16.55 -3.55
CA CYS A 60 -3.79 -17.47 -2.75
C CYS A 60 -4.87 -18.16 -3.60
N LYS A 61 -5.51 -17.41 -4.50
CA LYS A 61 -6.48 -17.95 -5.48
C LYS A 61 -5.87 -19.03 -6.36
N GLN A 62 -4.67 -18.80 -6.90
CA GLN A 62 -3.95 -19.79 -7.72
C GLN A 62 -3.64 -21.07 -6.93
N ASN A 63 -3.40 -20.94 -5.62
CA ASN A 63 -3.15 -22.06 -4.71
C ASN A 63 -4.43 -22.68 -4.12
N LYS A 64 -5.63 -22.17 -4.46
CA LYS A 64 -6.93 -22.57 -3.89
C LYS A 64 -7.02 -22.33 -2.37
N GLU A 65 -6.30 -21.35 -1.85
CA GLU A 65 -6.30 -20.94 -0.43
C GLU A 65 -7.42 -19.93 -0.15
N VAL A 66 -8.68 -20.36 -0.32
CA VAL A 66 -9.87 -19.48 -0.35
C VAL A 66 -10.00 -18.60 0.91
N GLY A 67 -9.71 -19.14 2.10
CA GLY A 67 -9.79 -18.37 3.35
C GLY A 67 -8.78 -17.22 3.40
N GLN A 68 -7.55 -17.45 2.92
CA GLN A 68 -6.52 -16.41 2.86
C GLN A 68 -6.83 -15.40 1.75
N GLU A 69 -7.34 -15.86 0.60
CA GLU A 69 -7.81 -14.98 -0.48
C GLU A 69 -8.84 -13.97 0.04
N ILE A 70 -9.90 -14.44 0.72
CA ILE A 70 -10.95 -13.58 1.26
C ILE A 70 -10.38 -12.58 2.27
N ALA A 71 -9.58 -13.05 3.23
CA ALA A 71 -8.97 -12.17 4.24
C ALA A 71 -8.11 -11.06 3.61
N ARG A 72 -7.31 -11.40 2.60
CA ARG A 72 -6.48 -10.45 1.86
C ARG A 72 -7.33 -9.46 1.06
N LEU A 73 -8.40 -9.92 0.40
CA LEU A 73 -9.32 -9.04 -0.32
C LEU A 73 -10.06 -8.07 0.60
N THR A 74 -10.49 -8.53 1.79
CA THR A 74 -11.10 -7.65 2.80
C THR A 74 -10.14 -6.55 3.23
N CYS A 75 -8.89 -6.91 3.55
CA CYS A 75 -7.86 -5.93 3.93
C CYS A 75 -7.57 -4.95 2.79
N ALA A 76 -7.44 -5.44 1.54
CA ALA A 76 -7.23 -4.58 0.37
C ALA A 76 -8.38 -3.56 0.20
N MET A 77 -9.64 -3.97 0.40
CA MET A 77 -10.79 -3.07 0.30
C MET A 77 -10.78 -1.98 1.37
N GLU A 78 -10.38 -2.29 2.60
CA GLU A 78 -10.25 -1.31 3.69
C GLU A 78 -9.17 -0.29 3.35
N LEU A 79 -7.99 -0.74 2.95
CA LEU A 79 -6.87 0.12 2.57
C LEU A 79 -7.18 0.99 1.33
N PHE A 80 -7.92 0.48 0.35
CA PHE A 80 -8.36 1.31 -0.79
C PHE A 80 -9.35 2.41 -0.41
N ARG A 81 -10.14 2.21 0.65
CA ARG A 81 -11.02 3.27 1.17
C ARG A 81 -10.21 4.34 1.90
N GLU A 82 -9.16 3.96 2.60
CA GLU A 82 -8.24 4.89 3.27
C GLU A 82 -7.39 5.69 2.27
N ALA A 83 -7.17 5.15 1.06
CA ALA A 83 -6.40 5.81 0.02
C ALA A 83 -7.16 6.94 -0.73
N GLN A 84 -8.49 7.05 -0.54
CA GLN A 84 -9.36 8.06 -1.17
C GLN A 84 -9.45 9.33 -0.31
#